data_AF-K1XYR3-F1
#
_entry.id   AF-K1XYR3-F1
#
_cell.length_a   1.000
_cell.length_b   1.000
_cell.length_c   1.000
_cell.angle_alpha   90.00
_cell.angle_beta   90.00
_cell.angle_gamma   90.00
#
_symmetry.space_group_name_H-M   'P 1'
#
loop_
_entity.id
_entity.type
_entity.pdbx_description
1 polymer ?
#
loop_
_entity_poly.entity_id
_entity_poly.type
_entity_poly.pdbx_seq_one_letter_code
_entity_poly.pdbx_strand_id
1 'polypeptide(L)'
;RQANDDEFFDAIGSQRWRKEMPMIRQSMVQVHEVRNNRLLYLDHAPKIHYTADKGLVVKPEMVRDVTVRDLTIQQEIPAHRIEEVAHVYENVFPDYQLDLLRCIWTAFCRIENVTLRAAGRHPLVFENSFGNVAVNLDISGAWNKGKQGSGYLRLARAFKCRISDSTVQEVRHITIQWSSAFNILENIRSGVDINLHGGYSHHNSISGIDFAVPAAHTWGEISRTPQDAGWAPPDGPGNEISRTRTMQ
;
A
#
# COMPACT_ATOMS: atom_id res chain seq x y z
N ARG A 1 7.92 11.69 12.78
CA ARG A 1 8.77 11.23 11.66
C ARG A 1 10.21 11.61 11.95
N GLN A 2 11.21 10.84 11.53
CA GLN A 2 12.64 11.09 11.77
C GLN A 2 13.43 10.65 10.54
N ALA A 3 14.52 11.34 10.22
CA ALA A 3 15.39 10.94 9.11
C ALA A 3 15.92 9.50 9.30
N ASN A 4 16.13 8.81 8.18
CA ASN A 4 16.85 7.54 8.20
C ASN A 4 18.32 7.84 8.55
N ASP A 5 18.94 6.98 9.35
CA ASP A 5 20.35 7.06 9.71
C ASP A 5 20.97 5.66 9.69
N ASP A 6 22.30 5.61 9.73
CA ASP A 6 23.05 4.36 9.67
C ASP A 6 22.73 3.43 10.84
N GLU A 7 22.56 3.99 12.04
CA GLU A 7 22.15 3.23 13.23
C GLU A 7 20.82 2.51 13.00
N PHE A 8 19.83 3.19 12.42
CA PHE A 8 18.56 2.57 12.09
C PHE A 8 18.72 1.48 11.02
N PHE A 9 19.52 1.71 9.97
CA PHE A 9 19.75 0.70 8.92
C PHE A 9 20.44 -0.55 9.45
N ASP A 10 21.45 -0.38 10.30
CA ASP A 10 22.14 -1.47 10.95
C ASP A 10 21.19 -2.26 11.85
N ALA A 11 20.34 -1.57 12.62
CA ALA A 11 19.35 -2.20 13.50
C ALA A 11 18.29 -3.03 12.76
N ILE A 12 17.96 -2.67 11.51
CA ILE A 12 17.01 -3.44 10.69
C ILE A 12 17.70 -4.39 9.72
N GLY A 13 19.03 -4.49 9.76
CA GLY A 13 19.82 -5.37 8.91
C GLY A 13 19.79 -5.01 7.41
N SER A 14 19.67 -3.72 7.08
CA SER A 14 19.70 -3.24 5.69
C SER A 14 21.06 -2.66 5.35
N GLN A 15 21.82 -3.34 4.50
CA GLN A 15 23.18 -2.95 4.11
C GLN A 15 23.21 -2.34 2.70
N ARG A 16 22.40 -2.87 1.77
CA ARG A 16 22.38 -2.44 0.37
C ARG A 16 21.50 -1.23 0.11
N TRP A 17 20.40 -1.09 0.86
CA TRP A 17 19.52 0.06 0.77
C TRP A 17 19.72 0.96 1.98
N ARG A 18 20.50 2.04 1.80
CA ARG A 18 20.78 3.04 2.85
C ARG A 18 20.50 4.44 2.32
N LYS A 19 19.26 4.70 1.92
CA LYS A 19 18.86 5.98 1.32
C LYS A 19 18.16 6.88 2.33
N GLU A 20 18.43 8.18 2.24
CA GLU A 20 17.70 9.19 3.02
C GLU A 20 16.20 9.20 2.70
N MET A 21 15.86 8.96 1.42
CA MET A 21 14.49 8.97 0.92
C MET A 21 14.11 7.71 0.12
N PRO A 22 12.83 7.29 0.19
CA PRO A 22 11.81 7.79 1.13
C PRO A 22 12.19 7.56 2.60
N MET A 23 11.83 8.51 3.45
CA MET A 23 11.99 8.36 4.90
C MET A 23 11.11 7.19 5.36
N ILE A 24 11.69 6.23 6.10
CA ILE A 24 10.95 5.03 6.54
C ILE A 24 10.72 4.98 8.05
N ARG A 25 11.27 5.94 8.79
CA ARG A 25 10.97 6.16 10.21
C ARG A 25 9.85 7.19 10.35
N GLN A 26 8.64 6.76 10.03
CA GLN A 26 7.46 7.61 10.15
C GLN A 26 6.23 6.83 10.62
N SER A 27 5.36 7.54 11.30
CA SER A 27 4.10 7.05 11.83
C SER A 27 3.10 8.18 11.73
N MET A 28 1.85 7.84 11.53
CA MET A 28 0.73 8.77 11.55
C MET A 28 -0.23 8.31 12.64
N VAL A 29 -0.62 9.26 13.47
CA VAL A 29 -1.39 9.04 14.70
C VAL A 29 -2.49 10.08 14.78
N GLN A 30 -3.60 9.72 15.40
CA GLN A 30 -4.65 10.66 15.76
C GLN A 30 -4.38 11.15 17.19
N VAL A 31 -4.40 12.48 17.38
CA VAL A 31 -4.35 13.09 18.71
C VAL A 31 -5.78 13.15 19.26
N HIS A 32 -6.03 12.50 20.39
CA HIS A 32 -7.33 12.53 21.07
C HIS A 32 -7.41 13.56 22.19
N GLU A 33 -6.27 13.87 22.82
CA GLU A 33 -6.22 14.86 23.90
C GLU A 33 -4.90 15.63 23.85
N VAL A 34 -4.97 16.92 24.19
CA VAL A 34 -3.80 17.76 24.43
C VAL A 34 -3.91 18.30 25.86
N ARG A 35 -2.90 18.03 26.70
CA ARG A 35 -2.82 18.58 28.06
C ARG A 35 -1.70 19.60 28.17
N ASN A 36 -2.00 20.71 28.85
CA ASN A 36 -1.05 21.77 29.20
C ASN A 36 -0.23 22.28 28.00
N ASN A 37 -0.79 22.23 26.79
CA ASN A 37 -0.14 22.56 25.51
C ASN A 37 1.20 21.84 25.24
N ARG A 38 1.49 20.73 25.93
CA ARG A 38 2.80 20.04 25.84
C ARG A 38 2.70 18.51 25.76
N LEU A 39 1.58 17.92 26.17
CA LEU A 39 1.39 16.48 26.17
C LEU A 39 0.30 16.10 25.17
N LEU A 40 0.66 15.25 24.21
CA LEU A 40 -0.27 14.69 23.22
C LEU A 40 -0.60 13.26 23.61
N TYR A 41 -1.90 12.95 23.73
CA TYR A 41 -2.38 11.60 23.90
C TYR A 41 -2.83 11.06 22.55
N LEU A 42 -2.19 9.97 22.14
CA LEU A 42 -2.31 9.39 20.81
C LEU A 42 -3.29 8.21 20.84
N ASP A 43 -3.96 7.98 19.72
CA ASP A 43 -4.87 6.83 19.52
C ASP A 43 -4.15 5.47 19.62
N HIS A 44 -2.84 5.46 19.38
CA HIS A 44 -1.96 4.32 19.61
C HIS A 44 -0.52 4.77 19.82
N ALA A 45 0.29 3.92 20.45
CA ALA A 45 1.73 4.14 20.54
C ALA A 45 2.37 3.90 19.15
N PRO A 46 3.22 4.82 18.65
CA PRO A 46 4.05 4.55 17.48
C PRO A 46 4.90 3.30 17.72
N LYS A 47 5.00 2.42 16.71
CA LYS A 47 5.78 1.17 16.78
C LYS A 47 7.16 1.30 16.13
N ILE A 48 7.60 2.53 15.93
CA ILE A 48 8.95 2.88 15.52
C ILE A 48 9.56 3.71 16.64
N HIS A 49 10.81 3.41 16.98
CA HIS A 49 11.56 4.21 17.94
C HIS A 49 11.96 5.56 17.33
N TYR A 50 11.65 6.63 18.06
CA TYR A 50 12.08 7.99 17.75
C TYR A 50 13.03 8.45 18.84
N THR A 51 14.18 8.98 18.44
CA THR A 51 15.10 9.62 19.37
C THR A 51 14.50 10.95 19.79
N ALA A 52 14.53 11.26 21.09
CA ALA A 52 14.25 12.62 21.57
C ALA A 52 15.14 13.61 20.79
N ASP A 53 14.68 14.84 20.58
CA ASP A 53 15.34 15.92 19.81
C ASP A 53 15.55 15.71 18.28
N LYS A 54 15.57 14.48 17.77
CA LYS A 54 15.71 14.20 16.31
C LYS A 54 14.37 14.05 15.59
N GLY A 55 13.31 13.76 16.33
CA GLY A 55 11.97 13.56 15.78
C GLY A 55 11.28 14.87 15.40
N LEU A 56 10.65 14.88 14.22
CA LEU A 56 9.75 15.94 13.78
C LEU A 56 8.29 15.50 13.93
N VAL A 57 7.51 16.30 14.67
CA VAL A 57 6.05 16.20 14.75
C VAL A 57 5.45 17.23 13.79
N VAL A 58 4.56 16.77 12.91
CA VAL A 58 3.88 17.63 11.94
C VAL A 58 2.39 17.39 12.07
N LYS A 59 1.60 18.47 12.01
CA LYS A 59 0.15 18.42 11.77
C LYS A 59 -0.07 18.66 10.28
N PRO A 60 -0.16 17.62 9.43
CA PRO A 60 -0.42 17.82 8.01
C PRO A 60 -1.85 18.33 7.78
N GLU A 61 -2.03 19.15 6.76
CA GLU A 61 -3.34 19.41 6.19
C GLU A 61 -3.74 18.21 5.33
N MET A 62 -4.94 17.69 5.57
CA MET A 62 -5.43 16.48 4.91
C MET A 62 -6.81 16.73 4.33
N VAL A 63 -7.08 16.12 3.18
CA VAL A 63 -8.43 15.99 2.66
C VAL A 63 -9.13 14.89 3.46
N ARG A 64 -10.31 15.19 4.01
CA ARG A 64 -10.98 14.31 4.97
C ARG A 64 -12.43 14.09 4.64
N ASP A 65 -12.96 12.96 5.11
CA ASP A 65 -14.39 12.66 5.11
C ASP A 65 -15.01 12.73 3.70
N VAL A 66 -14.22 12.36 2.68
CA VAL A 66 -14.67 12.25 1.29
C VAL A 66 -15.14 10.82 1.03
N THR A 67 -16.31 10.69 0.40
CA THR A 67 -16.85 9.40 -0.04
C THR A 67 -16.92 9.34 -1.57
N VAL A 68 -16.37 8.27 -2.14
CA VAL A 68 -16.53 7.87 -3.54
C VAL A 68 -17.30 6.56 -3.55
N ARG A 69 -18.45 6.48 -4.22
CA ARG A 69 -19.26 5.26 -4.21
C ARG A 69 -20.10 5.05 -5.45
N ASP A 70 -20.47 3.79 -5.66
CA ASP A 70 -21.48 3.35 -6.63
C ASP A 70 -21.16 3.76 -8.08
N LEU A 71 -19.92 3.54 -8.51
CA LEU A 71 -19.46 3.93 -9.86
C LEU A 71 -18.39 3.01 -10.44
N THR A 72 -18.21 3.12 -11.75
CA THR A 72 -17.12 2.48 -12.49
C THR A 72 -16.16 3.54 -13.03
N ILE A 73 -14.86 3.36 -12.81
CA ILE A 73 -13.80 4.13 -13.47
C ILE A 73 -13.01 3.18 -14.37
N GLN A 74 -12.88 3.54 -15.64
CA GLN A 74 -12.11 2.78 -16.62
C GLN A 74 -11.26 3.72 -17.45
N GLN A 75 -10.02 3.32 -17.74
CA GLN A 75 -9.21 3.98 -18.76
C GLN A 75 -9.16 3.11 -20.02
N GLU A 76 -9.44 3.73 -21.16
CA GLU A 76 -9.33 3.12 -22.48
C GLU A 76 -8.07 3.62 -23.19
N ILE A 77 -7.39 2.70 -23.88
CA ILE A 77 -6.30 3.04 -24.80
C ILE A 77 -6.83 2.77 -26.22
N PRO A 78 -6.78 3.76 -27.14
CA PRO A 78 -7.31 3.60 -28.49
C PRO A 78 -6.75 2.36 -29.19
N ALA A 79 -7.63 1.60 -29.84
CA ALA A 79 -7.30 0.39 -30.60
C ALA A 79 -6.69 -0.78 -29.81
N HIS A 80 -6.66 -0.73 -28.48
CA HIS A 80 -6.13 -1.79 -27.63
C HIS A 80 -7.16 -2.30 -26.63
N ARG A 81 -7.03 -3.58 -26.29
CA ARG A 81 -7.86 -4.24 -25.28
C ARG A 81 -7.01 -4.66 -24.07
N ILE A 82 -7.56 -4.51 -22.86
CA ILE A 82 -6.82 -4.79 -21.62
C ILE A 82 -6.36 -6.25 -21.52
N GLU A 83 -7.08 -7.18 -22.17
CA GLU A 83 -6.73 -8.59 -22.20
C GLU A 83 -5.40 -8.86 -22.91
N GLU A 84 -4.96 -7.98 -23.82
CA GLU A 84 -3.66 -8.07 -24.51
C GLU A 84 -2.49 -8.04 -23.53
N VAL A 85 -2.68 -7.45 -22.34
CA VAL A 85 -1.64 -7.24 -21.34
C VAL A 85 -1.97 -7.86 -19.99
N ALA A 86 -2.99 -8.71 -19.87
CA ALA A 86 -3.48 -9.26 -18.60
C ALA A 86 -2.36 -9.85 -17.71
N HIS A 87 -1.42 -10.58 -18.31
CA HIS A 87 -0.26 -11.19 -17.62
C HIS A 87 1.10 -10.71 -18.15
N VAL A 88 1.15 -9.51 -18.73
CA VAL A 88 2.40 -8.89 -19.21
C VAL A 88 2.96 -7.96 -18.13
N TYR A 89 4.10 -8.30 -17.54
CA TYR A 89 4.72 -7.52 -16.44
C TYR A 89 5.74 -6.50 -16.96
N GLU A 90 5.30 -5.72 -17.94
CA GLU A 90 6.05 -4.64 -18.57
C GLU A 90 5.24 -3.35 -18.58
N ASN A 91 5.89 -2.22 -18.82
CA ASN A 91 5.19 -0.96 -19.05
C ASN A 91 4.88 -0.86 -20.55
N VAL A 92 3.81 -1.54 -20.98
CA VAL A 92 3.45 -1.69 -22.41
C VAL A 92 3.01 -0.36 -23.03
N PHE A 93 2.37 0.51 -22.25
CA PHE A 93 1.85 1.81 -22.69
C PHE A 93 2.34 2.92 -21.77
N PRO A 94 3.65 3.22 -21.72
CA PRO A 94 4.23 4.09 -20.71
C PRO A 94 3.68 5.53 -20.76
N ASP A 95 3.25 5.99 -21.93
CA ASP A 95 2.64 7.31 -22.15
C ASP A 95 1.22 7.42 -21.58
N TYR A 96 0.58 6.28 -21.26
CA TYR A 96 -0.77 6.18 -20.72
C TYR A 96 -0.78 5.90 -19.21
N GLN A 97 0.32 6.14 -18.50
CA GLN A 97 0.40 5.92 -17.05
C GLN A 97 -0.46 6.92 -16.26
N LEU A 98 -1.69 6.50 -15.96
CA LEU A 98 -2.64 7.22 -15.12
C LEU A 98 -3.08 6.34 -13.94
N ASP A 99 -3.14 6.93 -12.75
CA ASP A 99 -3.74 6.28 -11.59
C ASP A 99 -5.25 6.58 -11.59
N LEU A 100 -6.11 5.56 -11.45
CA LEU A 100 -7.57 5.78 -11.53
C LEU A 100 -8.11 6.52 -10.30
N LEU A 101 -7.71 6.07 -9.10
CA LEU A 101 -8.07 6.72 -7.85
C LEU A 101 -6.85 6.84 -6.93
N ARG A 102 -6.41 8.09 -6.70
CA ARG A 102 -5.21 8.37 -5.91
C ARG A 102 -5.54 9.26 -4.71
N CYS A 103 -5.55 8.67 -3.53
CA CYS A 103 -5.76 9.38 -2.27
C CYS A 103 -4.40 9.70 -1.65
N ILE A 104 -3.97 10.97 -1.77
CA ILE A 104 -2.72 11.47 -1.21
C ILE A 104 -3.05 12.46 -0.09
N TRP A 105 -2.43 12.33 1.08
CA TRP A 105 -2.69 13.21 2.23
C TRP A 105 -4.18 13.23 2.58
N THR A 106 -4.77 12.03 2.67
CA THR A 106 -6.19 11.87 2.99
C THR A 106 -6.39 11.22 4.35
N ALA A 107 -7.50 11.51 5.03
CA ALA A 107 -7.88 10.76 6.22
C ALA A 107 -9.39 10.54 6.35
N PHE A 108 -9.76 9.35 6.81
CA PHE A 108 -11.17 8.96 7.02
C PHE A 108 -12.04 9.03 5.76
N CYS A 109 -11.43 8.92 4.57
CA CYS A 109 -12.16 8.82 3.32
C CYS A 109 -12.72 7.40 3.13
N ARG A 110 -13.82 7.30 2.37
CA ARG A 110 -14.51 6.03 2.07
C ARG A 110 -14.60 5.80 0.57
N ILE A 111 -14.30 4.59 0.13
CA ILE A 111 -14.46 4.13 -1.26
C ILE A 111 -15.30 2.87 -1.22
N GLU A 112 -16.52 2.91 -1.76
CA GLU A 112 -17.52 1.85 -1.52
C GLU A 112 -18.22 1.45 -2.81
N ASN A 113 -18.30 0.16 -3.12
CA ASN A 113 -18.99 -0.33 -4.32
C ASN A 113 -18.44 0.31 -5.61
N VAL A 114 -17.12 0.35 -5.76
CA VAL A 114 -16.45 0.98 -6.90
C VAL A 114 -15.74 -0.06 -7.75
N THR A 115 -15.98 0.00 -9.05
CA THR A 115 -15.31 -0.84 -10.05
C THR A 115 -14.18 -0.03 -10.70
N LEU A 116 -12.94 -0.55 -10.69
CA LEU A 116 -11.75 0.11 -11.23
C LEU A 116 -11.13 -0.80 -12.30
N ARG A 117 -11.22 -0.39 -13.58
CA ARG A 117 -10.81 -1.22 -14.72
C ARG A 117 -9.71 -0.61 -15.55
N ALA A 118 -8.79 -1.46 -16.01
CA ALA A 118 -7.78 -1.12 -17.00
C ALA A 118 -6.98 0.13 -16.61
N ALA A 119 -6.47 0.17 -15.37
CA ALA A 119 -5.71 1.32 -14.90
C ALA A 119 -4.46 1.56 -15.75
N GLY A 120 -4.17 2.80 -16.11
CA GLY A 120 -2.92 3.15 -16.79
C GLY A 120 -1.70 2.76 -15.99
N ARG A 121 -1.74 2.96 -14.67
CA ARG A 121 -0.67 2.59 -13.74
C ARG A 121 -1.21 1.94 -12.47
N HIS A 122 -1.83 2.70 -11.56
CA HIS A 122 -2.40 2.17 -10.31
C HIS A 122 -3.92 2.29 -10.30
N PRO A 123 -4.69 1.22 -10.05
CA PRO A 123 -6.13 1.35 -9.89
C PRO A 123 -6.48 2.18 -8.64
N LEU A 124 -5.88 1.86 -7.50
CA LEU A 124 -6.11 2.57 -6.24
C LEU A 124 -4.81 2.76 -5.47
N VAL A 125 -4.60 3.97 -4.97
CA VAL A 125 -3.44 4.34 -4.16
C VAL A 125 -3.90 5.05 -2.89
N PHE A 126 -3.45 4.54 -1.74
CA PHE A 126 -3.39 5.28 -0.48
C PHE A 126 -1.95 5.68 -0.22
N GLU A 127 -1.69 6.99 -0.27
CA GLU A 127 -0.37 7.58 -0.08
C GLU A 127 -0.40 8.64 1.02
N ASN A 128 0.49 8.52 2.02
CA ASN A 128 0.54 9.47 3.15
C ASN A 128 -0.84 9.67 3.81
N SER A 129 -1.57 8.59 4.04
CA SER A 129 -2.99 8.62 4.39
C SER A 129 -3.30 7.87 5.68
N PHE A 130 -4.41 8.23 6.34
CA PHE A 130 -4.80 7.68 7.64
C PHE A 130 -6.26 7.23 7.69
N GLY A 131 -6.52 6.00 8.10
CA GLY A 131 -7.88 5.58 8.45
C GLY A 131 -8.87 5.56 7.28
N ASN A 132 -8.38 5.54 6.03
CA ASN A 132 -9.26 5.40 4.87
C ASN A 132 -9.82 3.98 4.80
N VAL A 133 -11.04 3.84 4.29
CA VAL A 133 -11.71 2.55 4.12
C VAL A 133 -12.08 2.38 2.66
N ALA A 134 -11.68 1.26 2.06
CA ALA A 134 -12.13 0.82 0.75
C ALA A 134 -12.83 -0.52 0.90
N VAL A 135 -14.08 -0.65 0.47
CA VAL A 135 -14.88 -1.86 0.66
C VAL A 135 -15.68 -2.16 -0.60
N ASN A 136 -15.86 -3.45 -0.89
CA ASN A 136 -16.61 -3.92 -2.04
C ASN A 136 -16.09 -3.32 -3.36
N LEU A 137 -14.79 -3.50 -3.62
CA LEU A 137 -14.16 -3.10 -4.87
C LEU A 137 -14.12 -4.26 -5.87
N ASP A 138 -14.31 -3.93 -7.14
CA ASP A 138 -13.98 -4.82 -8.27
C ASP A 138 -12.84 -4.19 -9.07
N ILE A 139 -11.61 -4.68 -8.87
CA ILE A 139 -10.41 -4.16 -9.51
C ILE A 139 -9.91 -5.16 -10.55
N SER A 140 -9.82 -4.73 -11.81
CA SER A 140 -9.33 -5.59 -12.90
C SER A 140 -8.43 -4.85 -13.87
N GLY A 141 -7.19 -5.30 -14.01
CA GLY A 141 -6.31 -4.92 -15.10
C GLY A 141 -5.52 -3.63 -14.86
N ALA A 142 -4.28 -3.64 -15.33
CA ALA A 142 -3.47 -2.44 -15.51
C ALA A 142 -2.65 -2.54 -16.80
N TRP A 143 -2.59 -1.45 -17.56
CA TRP A 143 -1.84 -1.35 -18.82
C TRP A 143 -0.33 -1.42 -18.63
N ASN A 144 0.16 -0.87 -17.52
CA ASN A 144 1.58 -0.83 -17.19
C ASN A 144 1.85 -1.57 -15.87
N LYS A 145 2.60 -2.67 -15.97
CA LYS A 145 3.00 -3.56 -14.87
C LYS A 145 4.52 -3.79 -14.86
N GLY A 146 5.29 -2.86 -15.39
CA GLY A 146 6.75 -3.00 -15.50
C GLY A 146 7.51 -2.53 -14.27
N LYS A 147 8.82 -2.35 -14.47
CA LYS A 147 9.75 -1.77 -13.48
C LYS A 147 9.28 -0.37 -13.05
N GLN A 148 9.90 0.14 -11.97
CA GLN A 148 9.60 1.44 -11.33
C GLN A 148 8.27 1.51 -10.55
N GLY A 149 7.63 0.36 -10.33
CA GLY A 149 6.49 0.24 -9.44
C GLY A 149 5.19 0.72 -10.09
N SER A 150 4.73 -0.02 -11.09
CA SER A 150 3.48 0.19 -11.82
C SER A 150 2.58 -1.04 -11.70
N GLY A 151 1.27 -0.84 -11.80
CA GLY A 151 0.28 -1.92 -11.71
C GLY A 151 -0.11 -2.28 -10.28
N TYR A 152 -0.02 -1.37 -9.31
CA TYR A 152 -0.28 -1.72 -7.91
C TYR A 152 -1.63 -1.24 -7.41
N LEU A 153 -2.36 -2.10 -6.69
CA LEU A 153 -3.18 -1.63 -5.57
C LEU A 153 -2.21 -1.27 -4.44
N ARG A 154 -2.11 0.02 -4.10
CA ARG A 154 -0.93 0.55 -3.38
C ARG A 154 -1.24 1.19 -2.05
N LEU A 155 -0.64 0.66 -0.98
CA LEU A 155 -0.58 1.31 0.33
C LEU A 155 0.87 1.73 0.61
N ALA A 156 1.15 3.03 0.47
CA ALA A 156 2.47 3.61 0.69
C ALA A 156 2.43 4.70 1.76
N ARG A 157 3.16 4.53 2.87
CA ARG A 157 3.06 5.42 4.05
C ARG A 157 1.59 5.62 4.44
N ALA A 158 0.81 4.54 4.38
CA ALA A 158 -0.60 4.49 4.74
C ALA A 158 -0.73 3.87 6.13
N PHE A 159 -1.60 4.44 6.96
CA PHE A 159 -1.70 4.09 8.37
C PHE A 159 -3.15 3.82 8.75
N LYS A 160 -3.42 2.66 9.35
CA LYS A 160 -4.79 2.27 9.77
C LYS A 160 -5.82 2.27 8.63
N CYS A 161 -5.40 2.18 7.37
CA CYS A 161 -6.32 2.06 6.26
C CYS A 161 -6.84 0.61 6.16
N ARG A 162 -8.06 0.45 5.66
CA ARG A 162 -8.68 -0.85 5.44
C ARG A 162 -9.06 -1.04 3.98
N ILE A 163 -8.78 -2.22 3.45
CA ILE A 163 -9.36 -2.72 2.19
C ILE A 163 -10.07 -4.03 2.51
N SER A 164 -11.37 -4.12 2.24
CA SER A 164 -12.13 -5.34 2.54
C SER A 164 -13.13 -5.75 1.47
N ASP A 165 -13.52 -7.03 1.51
CA ASP A 165 -14.65 -7.59 0.76
C ASP A 165 -14.57 -7.30 -0.75
N SER A 166 -13.37 -7.42 -1.32
CA SER A 166 -13.05 -6.95 -2.66
C SER A 166 -12.49 -8.05 -3.56
N THR A 167 -12.57 -7.86 -4.87
CA THR A 167 -11.90 -8.70 -5.87
C THR A 167 -10.80 -7.90 -6.57
N VAL A 168 -9.62 -8.49 -6.72
CA VAL A 168 -8.47 -7.84 -7.38
C VAL A 168 -7.83 -8.82 -8.36
N GLN A 169 -7.72 -8.45 -9.63
CA GLN A 169 -7.15 -9.29 -10.68
C GLN A 169 -6.37 -8.49 -11.72
N GLU A 170 -5.43 -9.15 -12.40
CA GLU A 170 -4.72 -8.65 -13.61
C GLU A 170 -3.95 -7.33 -13.45
N VAL A 171 -3.78 -6.90 -12.20
CA VAL A 171 -2.80 -5.90 -11.79
C VAL A 171 -1.44 -6.60 -11.55
N ARG A 172 -0.42 -5.85 -11.17
CA ARG A 172 0.88 -6.42 -10.80
C ARG A 172 0.91 -6.96 -9.39
N HIS A 173 0.59 -6.14 -8.38
CA HIS A 173 0.66 -6.54 -6.97
C HIS A 173 -0.41 -5.80 -6.16
N ILE A 174 -0.92 -6.43 -5.11
CA ILE A 174 -1.41 -5.68 -3.95
C ILE A 174 -0.18 -5.38 -3.07
N THR A 175 0.11 -4.11 -2.78
CA THR A 175 1.35 -3.72 -2.08
C THR A 175 1.10 -2.99 -0.77
N ILE A 176 1.89 -3.35 0.23
CA ILE A 176 2.08 -2.57 1.46
C ILE A 176 3.56 -2.20 1.53
N GLN A 177 3.88 -0.90 1.60
CA GLN A 177 5.26 -0.43 1.47
C GLN A 177 5.51 0.89 2.17
N TRP A 178 6.79 1.21 2.40
CA TRP A 178 7.26 2.51 2.88
C TRP A 178 6.57 2.93 4.18
N SER A 179 6.92 2.31 5.30
CA SER A 179 6.38 2.57 6.65
C SER A 179 4.89 2.34 6.83
N SER A 180 4.19 1.84 5.81
CA SER A 180 2.77 1.54 5.95
C SER A 180 2.54 0.60 7.14
N ALA A 181 1.64 0.99 8.05
CA ALA A 181 1.44 0.27 9.29
C ALA A 181 -0.01 0.24 9.77
N PHE A 182 -0.36 -0.81 10.50
CA PHE A 182 -1.71 -1.01 11.04
C PHE A 182 -2.81 -1.06 9.98
N ASN A 183 -2.46 -1.29 8.72
CA ASN A 183 -3.45 -1.46 7.67
C ASN A 183 -4.07 -2.85 7.76
N ILE A 184 -5.30 -2.96 7.27
CA ILE A 184 -6.08 -4.20 7.26
C ILE A 184 -6.42 -4.52 5.81
N LEU A 185 -6.04 -5.71 5.35
CA LEU A 185 -6.54 -6.31 4.12
C LEU A 185 -7.31 -7.56 4.52
N GLU A 186 -8.62 -7.57 4.27
CA GLU A 186 -9.48 -8.66 4.73
C GLU A 186 -10.52 -9.09 3.70
N ASN A 187 -10.83 -10.39 3.64
CA ASN A 187 -11.87 -10.93 2.75
C ASN A 187 -11.69 -10.52 1.28
N ILE A 188 -10.48 -10.73 0.73
CA ILE A 188 -10.17 -10.37 -0.65
C ILE A 188 -10.06 -11.64 -1.49
N ARG A 189 -10.77 -11.69 -2.63
CA ARG A 189 -10.47 -12.66 -3.69
C ARG A 189 -9.40 -12.07 -4.59
N SER A 190 -8.23 -12.71 -4.66
CA SER A 190 -7.08 -12.14 -5.35
C SER A 190 -6.56 -13.05 -6.46
N GLY A 191 -6.55 -12.55 -7.69
CA GLY A 191 -5.84 -13.15 -8.83
C GLY A 191 -4.36 -12.75 -8.92
N VAL A 192 -3.83 -12.04 -7.92
CA VAL A 192 -2.45 -11.54 -7.84
C VAL A 192 -1.88 -11.77 -6.43
N ASP A 193 -0.57 -11.62 -6.25
CA ASP A 193 0.05 -11.67 -4.93
C ASP A 193 -0.25 -10.44 -4.06
N ILE A 194 -0.10 -10.63 -2.74
CA ILE A 194 0.08 -9.55 -1.78
C ILE A 194 1.57 -9.46 -1.43
N ASN A 195 2.17 -8.32 -1.76
CA ASN A 195 3.58 -8.05 -1.60
C ASN A 195 3.81 -7.07 -0.43
N LEU A 196 4.42 -7.58 0.64
CA LEU A 196 5.06 -6.75 1.65
C LEU A 196 6.36 -6.21 1.03
N HIS A 197 6.21 -5.09 0.34
CA HIS A 197 7.19 -4.57 -0.62
C HIS A 197 8.27 -3.72 0.08
N GLY A 198 8.44 -3.94 1.39
CA GLY A 198 9.55 -3.40 2.15
C GLY A 198 9.38 -1.92 2.47
N GLY A 199 10.49 -1.28 2.82
CA GLY A 199 10.42 0.08 3.34
C GLY A 199 9.96 0.11 4.80
N TYR A 200 10.22 -0.96 5.56
CA TYR A 200 9.83 -1.06 6.97
C TYR A 200 8.32 -1.00 7.22
N SER A 201 7.49 -1.55 6.31
CA SER A 201 6.07 -1.80 6.58
C SER A 201 5.90 -2.75 7.76
N HIS A 202 5.03 -2.44 8.72
CA HIS A 202 4.98 -3.18 9.99
C HIS A 202 3.57 -3.21 10.59
N HIS A 203 3.27 -4.20 11.43
CA HIS A 203 1.99 -4.27 12.16
C HIS A 203 0.73 -4.23 11.28
N ASN A 204 0.81 -4.69 10.02
CA ASN A 204 -0.36 -4.81 9.14
C ASN A 204 -1.02 -6.19 9.34
N SER A 205 -2.33 -6.27 9.13
CA SER A 205 -3.10 -7.52 9.19
C SER A 205 -3.62 -7.89 7.81
N ILE A 206 -3.27 -9.08 7.36
CA ILE A 206 -3.75 -9.67 6.10
C ILE A 206 -4.49 -10.96 6.46
N SER A 207 -5.80 -11.01 6.19
CA SER A 207 -6.58 -12.20 6.56
C SER A 207 -7.75 -12.51 5.64
N GLY A 208 -8.19 -13.76 5.60
CA GLY A 208 -9.36 -14.14 4.77
C GLY A 208 -9.12 -13.92 3.28
N ILE A 209 -7.89 -14.14 2.81
CA ILE A 209 -7.56 -13.95 1.40
C ILE A 209 -7.77 -15.27 0.67
N ASP A 210 -8.59 -15.23 -0.38
CA ASP A 210 -8.77 -16.36 -1.27
C ASP A 210 -8.00 -16.11 -2.58
N PHE A 211 -6.85 -16.74 -2.72
CA PHE A 211 -5.97 -16.61 -3.87
C PHE A 211 -6.42 -17.52 -5.01
N ALA A 212 -6.49 -16.96 -6.20
CA ALA A 212 -6.66 -17.65 -7.49
C ALA A 212 -5.58 -17.14 -8.46
N VAL A 213 -4.33 -17.19 -8.01
CA VAL A 213 -3.17 -16.65 -8.73
C VAL A 213 -2.85 -17.56 -9.93
N PRO A 214 -2.92 -17.08 -11.18
CA PRO A 214 -2.69 -17.92 -12.35
C PRO A 214 -1.21 -18.27 -12.49
N ALA A 215 -0.90 -19.40 -13.14
CA ALA A 215 0.48 -19.84 -13.38
C ALA A 215 1.35 -18.81 -14.13
N ALA A 216 0.72 -17.93 -14.93
CA ALA A 216 1.40 -16.84 -15.63
C ALA A 216 1.85 -15.70 -14.68
N HIS A 217 1.36 -15.66 -13.44
CA HIS A 217 1.80 -14.71 -12.43
C HIS A 217 3.07 -15.20 -11.75
N THR A 218 4.16 -14.43 -11.89
CA THR A 218 5.50 -14.90 -11.54
C THR A 218 5.81 -14.91 -10.04
N TRP A 219 4.92 -14.36 -9.21
CA TRP A 219 5.10 -14.27 -7.76
C TRP A 219 4.17 -15.24 -7.03
N GLY A 220 4.64 -15.78 -5.91
CA GLY A 220 3.78 -16.55 -5.01
C GLY A 220 2.77 -15.66 -4.30
N GLU A 221 1.70 -16.25 -3.78
CA GLU A 221 0.54 -15.57 -3.18
C GLU A 221 0.88 -14.46 -2.17
N ILE A 222 1.87 -14.72 -1.32
CA ILE A 222 2.40 -13.75 -0.37
C ILE A 222 3.89 -13.63 -0.63
N SER A 223 4.35 -12.41 -0.88
CA SER A 223 5.77 -12.10 -1.01
C SER A 223 6.22 -11.12 0.06
N ARG A 224 7.44 -11.31 0.55
CA ARG A 224 8.10 -10.43 1.52
C ARG A 224 9.38 -9.90 0.93
N THR A 225 9.77 -8.70 1.34
CA THR A 225 11.05 -8.15 0.90
C THR A 225 12.19 -8.92 1.56
N PRO A 226 13.16 -9.43 0.78
CA PRO A 226 14.34 -10.08 1.34
C PRO A 226 15.07 -9.19 2.34
N GLN A 227 15.71 -9.80 3.33
CA GLN A 227 16.36 -9.11 4.46
C GLN A 227 17.26 -7.95 4.02
N ASP A 228 18.04 -8.13 2.96
CA ASP A 228 18.96 -7.12 2.44
C ASP A 228 18.77 -6.91 0.93
N ALA A 229 17.54 -6.56 0.53
CA ALA A 229 17.22 -6.24 -0.84
C ALA A 229 17.85 -4.91 -1.28
N GLY A 230 18.30 -4.82 -2.54
CA GLY A 230 18.89 -3.59 -3.09
C GLY A 230 17.87 -2.51 -3.47
N TRP A 231 16.57 -2.84 -3.51
CA TRP A 231 15.51 -1.92 -3.96
C TRP A 231 14.68 -1.33 -2.82
N ALA A 232 14.64 -1.98 -1.67
CA ALA A 232 13.95 -1.53 -0.46
C ALA A 232 14.59 -2.19 0.76
N PRO A 233 14.54 -1.55 1.94
CA PRO A 233 14.89 -2.20 3.20
C PRO A 233 13.81 -3.23 3.57
N PRO A 234 14.11 -4.15 4.51
CA PRO A 234 13.19 -5.22 4.87
C PRO A 234 11.87 -4.70 5.46
N ASP A 235 10.89 -5.59 5.52
CA ASP A 235 9.67 -5.36 6.28
C ASP A 235 9.97 -5.25 7.78
N GLY A 236 9.21 -4.42 8.49
CA GLY A 236 9.26 -4.35 9.93
C GLY A 236 8.45 -5.47 10.61
N PRO A 237 8.48 -5.53 11.94
CA PRO A 237 7.82 -6.60 12.71
C PRO A 237 6.30 -6.49 12.72
N GLY A 238 5.62 -7.53 13.21
CA GLY A 238 4.19 -7.51 13.50
C GLY A 238 3.26 -7.57 12.28
N ASN A 239 3.77 -7.74 11.06
CA ASN A 239 2.91 -8.07 9.93
C ASN A 239 2.35 -9.48 10.09
N GLU A 240 1.04 -9.58 10.29
CA GLU A 240 0.31 -10.81 10.54
C GLU A 240 -0.43 -11.26 9.29
N ILE A 241 -0.32 -12.55 8.98
CA ILE A 241 -0.97 -13.18 7.84
C ILE A 241 -1.68 -14.42 8.36
N SER A 242 -2.98 -14.52 8.12
CA SER A 242 -3.78 -15.64 8.62
C SER A 242 -4.95 -15.97 7.70
N ARG A 243 -5.53 -17.18 7.82
CA ARG A 243 -6.75 -17.58 7.09
C ARG A 243 -6.69 -17.32 5.58
N THR A 244 -5.57 -17.65 4.94
CA THR A 244 -5.43 -17.61 3.49
C THR A 244 -5.81 -18.96 2.89
N ARG A 245 -6.38 -18.97 1.68
CA ARG A 245 -6.73 -20.18 0.94
C ARG A 245 -6.29 -20.04 -0.50
N THR A 246 -5.70 -21.11 -1.04
CA THR A 246 -5.42 -21.25 -2.48
C THR A 246 -6.60 -21.96 -3.11
N MET A 247 -7.26 -21.33 -4.08
CA MET A 247 -8.21 -22.02 -4.95
C MET A 247 -7.42 -22.73 -6.05
N GLN A 248 -7.69 -24.02 -6.24
CA GLN A 248 -7.17 -24.81 -7.35
C GLN A 248 -7.98 -24.56 -8.62
#